data_AF-A0A355B6W1-F1
#
_entry.id   AF-A0A355B6W1-F1
#
_cell.length_a   1.000
_cell.length_b   1.000
_cell.length_c   1.000
_cell.angle_alpha   90.00
_cell.angle_beta   90.00
_cell.angle_gamma   90.00
#
_symmetry.space_group_name_H-M   'P 1'
#
loop_
_entity.id
_entity.type
_entity.pdbx_description
1 polymer ?
#
loop_
_entity_poly.entity_id
_entity_poly.type
_entity_poly.pdbx_seq_one_letter_code
_entity_poly.pdbx_strand_id
1 'polypeptide(L)'
;VLHWASPASPIDYLKFPIQTLKVGALGTHNALGLALAKKAVFLLASTSEVYGDPEIHPQTEDYWGNVNPIGPRGVYDEGKRFAEAITMAYHRAHGLDIHIAR
;
A
#
# COMPACT_ATOMS: atom_id res chain seq x y z
N VAL A 1 2.57 -14.60 3.96
CA VAL A 1 1.41 -13.96 3.31
C VAL A 1 1.93 -13.13 2.15
N LEU A 2 1.51 -13.44 0.93
CA LEU A 2 1.75 -12.60 -0.24
C LEU A 2 0.49 -11.76 -0.45
N HIS A 3 0.55 -10.47 -0.12
CA HIS A 3 -0.62 -9.59 -0.16
C HIS A 3 -0.68 -8.80 -1.47
N TRP A 4 -1.34 -9.40 -2.47
CA TRP A 4 -1.51 -8.85 -3.83
C TRP A 4 -2.94 -8.41 -4.15
N ALA A 5 -3.87 -8.52 -3.19
CA ALA A 5 -5.28 -8.22 -3.43
C ALA A 5 -5.51 -6.70 -3.52
N SER A 6 -5.56 -6.17 -4.75
CA SER A 6 -5.91 -4.77 -5.04
C SER A 6 -6.18 -4.60 -6.55
N PRO A 7 -7.19 -3.82 -6.99
CA PRO A 7 -7.34 -3.43 -8.39
C PRO A 7 -6.15 -2.58 -8.85
N ALA A 8 -5.44 -2.98 -9.90
CA ALA A 8 -4.21 -2.31 -10.36
C ALA A 8 -4.39 -1.48 -11.64
N SER A 9 -5.41 -1.78 -12.45
CA SER A 9 -5.69 -1.00 -13.66
C SER A 9 -6.36 0.33 -13.31
N PRO A 10 -5.94 1.47 -13.91
CA PRO A 10 -6.60 2.75 -13.74
C PRO A 10 -8.09 2.73 -14.01
N ILE A 11 -8.53 1.94 -14.98
CA ILE A 11 -9.96 1.81 -15.32
C ILE A 11 -10.70 1.17 -14.14
N ASP A 12 -10.14 0.14 -13.53
CA ASP A 12 -10.81 -0.65 -12.50
C ASP A 12 -10.85 0.07 -11.16
N TYR A 13 -9.73 0.67 -10.72
CA TYR A 13 -9.72 1.38 -9.44
C TYR A 13 -10.54 2.68 -9.49
N LEU A 14 -10.66 3.33 -10.66
CA LEU A 14 -11.55 4.48 -10.83
C LEU A 14 -13.02 4.08 -10.95
N LYS A 15 -13.31 2.88 -11.46
CA LYS A 15 -14.67 2.32 -11.51
C LYS A 15 -15.19 1.95 -10.12
N PHE A 16 -14.30 1.50 -9.24
CA PHE A 16 -14.64 1.08 -7.87
C PHE A 16 -13.81 1.84 -6.81
N PRO A 17 -13.95 3.17 -6.70
CA PRO A 17 -13.05 4.01 -5.90
C PRO A 17 -13.13 3.70 -4.40
N ILE A 18 -14.34 3.53 -3.87
CA ILE A 18 -14.56 3.24 -2.44
C ILE A 18 -14.02 1.85 -2.10
N GLN A 19 -14.25 0.86 -2.97
CA GLN A 19 -13.79 -0.51 -2.77
C GLN A 19 -12.26 -0.59 -2.86
N THR A 20 -11.65 0.17 -3.76
CA THR A 20 -10.18 0.28 -3.86
C THR A 20 -9.58 0.79 -2.56
N LEU A 21 -10.13 1.88 -2.00
CA LEU A 21 -9.69 2.40 -0.70
C LEU A 21 -9.90 1.38 0.42
N LYS A 22 -11.08 0.74 0.48
CA LYS A 22 -11.39 -0.26 1.50
C LYS A 22 -10.44 -1.46 1.46
N VAL A 23 -10.11 -1.96 0.27
CA VAL A 23 -9.19 -3.11 0.17
C VAL A 23 -7.75 -2.71 0.49
N GLY A 24 -7.29 -1.52 0.05
CA GLY A 24 -5.98 -0.98 0.40
C GLY A 24 -5.81 -0.74 1.90
N ALA A 25 -6.87 -0.32 2.58
CA ALA A 25 -6.86 -0.06 4.02
C ALA A 25 -7.28 -1.27 4.87
N LEU A 26 -8.58 -1.59 4.88
CA LEU A 26 -9.14 -2.64 5.74
C LEU A 26 -8.65 -4.04 5.34
N GLY A 27 -8.50 -4.29 4.04
CA GLY A 27 -7.94 -5.55 3.54
C GLY A 27 -6.52 -5.79 4.05
N THR A 28 -5.67 -4.77 3.96
CA THR A 28 -4.30 -4.82 4.49
C THR A 28 -4.27 -4.98 6.01
N HIS A 29 -5.10 -4.22 6.74
CA HIS A 29 -5.22 -4.36 8.20
C HIS A 29 -5.58 -5.79 8.63
N ASN A 30 -6.59 -6.38 7.99
CA ASN A 30 -7.03 -7.74 8.30
C ASN A 30 -5.94 -8.77 8.01
N ALA A 31 -5.26 -8.64 6.86
CA ALA A 31 -4.20 -9.57 6.46
C ALA A 31 -2.96 -9.48 7.39
N LEU A 32 -2.62 -8.27 7.85
CA LEU A 32 -1.57 -8.05 8.86
C LEU A 32 -1.95 -8.66 10.21
N GLY A 33 -3.21 -8.47 10.65
CA GLY A 33 -3.72 -9.09 11.88
C GLY A 33 -3.61 -10.63 11.84
N LEU A 34 -3.95 -11.23 10.69
CA LEU A 34 -3.79 -12.67 10.49
C LEU A 34 -2.32 -13.09 10.48
N ALA A 35 -1.45 -12.35 9.77
CA ALA A 35 -0.02 -12.66 9.72
C ALA A 35 0.62 -12.62 11.12
N LEU A 36 0.28 -11.61 11.93
CA LEU A 36 0.70 -11.52 13.32
C LEU A 36 0.22 -12.71 14.15
N ALA A 37 -1.08 -13.04 14.09
CA ALA A 37 -1.66 -14.15 14.84
C ALA A 37 -1.05 -15.51 14.47
N LYS A 38 -0.58 -15.66 13.23
CA LYS A 38 0.04 -16.89 12.72
C LYS A 38 1.57 -16.86 12.70
N LYS A 39 2.19 -15.77 13.17
CA LYS A 39 3.65 -15.56 13.11
C LYS A 39 4.22 -15.77 11.69
N ALA A 40 3.48 -15.29 10.70
CA ALA A 40 3.85 -15.43 9.30
C ALA A 40 4.61 -14.19 8.80
N VAL A 41 5.53 -14.39 7.86
CA VAL A 41 6.15 -13.29 7.10
C VAL A 41 5.09 -12.65 6.21
N PHE A 42 5.09 -11.32 6.11
CA PHE A 42 4.12 -10.55 5.30
C PHE A 42 4.82 -9.73 4.21
N LEU A 43 4.59 -10.07 2.95
CA LEU A 43 5.06 -9.28 1.80
C LEU A 43 3.89 -8.48 1.22
N LEU A 44 4.04 -7.16 1.22
CA LEU A 44 3.14 -6.22 0.56
C LEU A 44 3.61 -5.96 -0.88
N ALA A 45 2.73 -6.17 -1.87
CA ALA A 45 2.92 -5.55 -3.18
C ALA A 45 2.42 -4.12 -3.14
N SER A 46 3.36 -3.18 -2.97
CA SER A 46 3.14 -1.76 -3.15
C SER A 46 3.16 -1.42 -4.65
N THR A 47 3.60 -0.22 -5.01
CA THR A 47 3.61 0.28 -6.39
C THR A 47 4.52 1.50 -6.50
N SER A 48 5.06 1.77 -7.69
CA SER A 48 5.69 3.05 -8.03
C SER A 48 4.75 4.26 -7.91
N GLU A 49 3.43 4.08 -7.94
CA GLU A 49 2.47 5.19 -7.78
C GLU A 49 2.55 5.86 -6.39
N VAL A 50 3.18 5.23 -5.39
CA VAL A 50 3.46 5.90 -4.11
C VAL A 50 4.40 7.10 -4.27
N TYR A 51 5.17 7.15 -5.37
CA TYR A 51 6.01 8.28 -5.75
C TYR A 51 5.24 9.41 -6.46
N GLY A 52 4.03 9.14 -6.97
CA GLY A 52 3.18 10.13 -7.62
C GLY A 52 3.78 10.71 -8.91
N ASP A 53 3.76 12.04 -9.04
CA ASP A 53 4.39 12.79 -10.14
C ASP A 53 5.79 13.26 -9.71
N PRO A 54 6.85 12.46 -9.92
CA PRO A 54 8.09 12.61 -9.17
C PRO A 54 8.88 13.85 -9.60
N GLU A 55 9.39 14.57 -8.62
CA GLU A 55 10.26 15.75 -8.85
C GLU A 55 11.74 15.37 -9.04
N ILE A 56 12.06 14.06 -8.95
CA ILE A 56 13.42 13.53 -9.07
C ILE A 56 13.50 12.37 -10.08
N HIS A 57 14.70 12.13 -10.61
CA HIS A 57 14.99 11.00 -11.49
C HIS A 57 16.43 10.48 -11.30
N PRO A 58 16.64 9.15 -11.11
CA PRO A 58 15.63 8.11 -10.91
C PRO A 58 14.92 8.23 -9.55
N GLN A 59 13.82 7.50 -9.37
CA GLN A 59 13.13 7.42 -8.06
C GLN A 59 13.77 6.32 -7.22
N THR A 60 14.38 6.71 -6.11
CA THR A 60 14.95 5.82 -5.09
C THR A 60 13.97 5.63 -3.93
N GLU A 61 14.11 4.59 -3.12
CA GLU A 61 13.17 4.23 -2.05
C GLU A 61 13.10 5.22 -0.88
N ASP A 62 14.08 6.12 -0.75
CA ASP A 62 14.11 7.24 0.19
C ASP A 62 13.24 8.42 -0.27
N TYR A 63 12.83 8.47 -1.54
CA TYR A 63 11.93 9.51 -2.04
C TYR A 63 10.52 9.36 -1.48
N TRP A 64 9.97 10.46 -0.95
CA TRP A 64 8.65 10.45 -0.28
C TRP A 64 7.46 10.45 -1.24
N GLY A 65 7.68 10.83 -2.50
CA GLY A 65 6.63 10.99 -3.49
C GLY A 65 5.96 12.37 -3.47
N ASN A 66 5.42 12.74 -4.63
CA ASN A 66 4.62 13.93 -4.86
C ASN A 66 3.23 13.51 -5.36
N VAL A 67 2.34 13.22 -4.42
CA VAL A 67 1.01 12.62 -4.67
C VAL A 67 -0.08 13.60 -4.28
N ASN A 68 -1.14 13.69 -5.10
CA ASN A 68 -2.33 14.49 -4.79
C ASN A 68 -3.37 13.64 -4.02
N PRO A 69 -3.59 13.88 -2.71
CA PRO A 69 -4.40 13.00 -1.87
C PRO A 69 -5.90 13.05 -2.15
N ILE A 70 -6.38 14.09 -2.85
CA ILE A 70 -7.80 14.27 -3.17
C ILE A 70 -8.08 14.20 -4.67
N GLY A 71 -7.06 13.90 -5.48
CA GLY A 71 -7.21 13.69 -6.91
C GLY A 71 -7.96 12.39 -7.23
N PRO A 72 -8.49 12.23 -8.46
CA PRO A 72 -9.22 11.02 -8.85
C PRO A 72 -8.41 9.73 -8.67
N ARG A 73 -7.09 9.78 -8.87
CA ARG A 73 -6.18 8.64 -8.67
C ARG A 73 -5.83 8.37 -7.20
N GLY A 74 -6.11 9.32 -6.30
CA GLY A 74 -5.78 9.22 -4.88
C GLY A 74 -6.40 7.98 -4.22
N VAL A 75 -7.48 7.43 -4.76
CA VAL A 75 -8.07 6.18 -4.26
C VAL A 75 -7.13 4.97 -4.31
N TYR A 76 -6.25 4.91 -5.30
CA TYR A 76 -5.23 3.88 -5.43
C TYR A 76 -3.94 4.31 -4.72
N ASP A 77 -3.46 5.51 -5.03
CA ASP A 77 -2.17 6.03 -4.56
C ASP A 77 -2.13 6.13 -3.04
N GLU A 78 -3.14 6.78 -2.42
CA GLU A 78 -3.25 6.88 -0.96
C GLU A 78 -3.63 5.54 -0.32
N GLY A 79 -4.37 4.69 -1.02
CA GLY A 79 -4.65 3.33 -0.58
C GLY A 79 -3.37 2.52 -0.39
N LYS A 80 -2.41 2.65 -1.31
CA LYS A 80 -1.11 2.00 -1.26
C LYS A 80 -0.16 2.64 -0.25
N ARG A 81 -0.13 3.98 -0.16
CA ARG A 81 0.64 4.70 0.87
C ARG A 81 0.16 4.36 2.28
N PHE A 82 -1.15 4.26 2.50
CA PHE A 82 -1.72 3.77 3.76
C PHE A 82 -1.26 2.33 4.05
N ALA A 83 -1.29 1.45 3.05
CA ALA A 83 -0.88 0.05 3.20
C ALA A 83 0.58 -0.06 3.67
N GLU A 84 1.51 0.71 3.10
CA GLU A 84 2.90 0.76 3.58
C GLU A 84 3.00 1.28 5.01
N ALA A 85 2.27 2.35 5.33
CA ALA A 85 2.30 2.96 6.65
C ALA A 85 1.83 1.98 7.74
N ILE A 86 0.71 1.28 7.53
CA ILE A 86 0.20 0.31 8.48
C ILE A 86 1.08 -0.95 8.56
N THR A 87 1.64 -1.43 7.45
CA THR A 87 2.61 -2.55 7.46
C THR A 87 3.83 -2.21 8.32
N MET A 88 4.40 -1.02 8.14
CA MET A 88 5.53 -0.56 8.95
C MET A 88 5.14 -0.30 10.41
N ALA A 89 3.90 0.10 10.70
CA ALA A 89 3.39 0.21 12.06
C ALA A 89 3.35 -1.15 12.75
N TYR A 90 2.86 -2.21 12.07
CA TYR A 90 2.87 -3.57 12.61
C TYR A 90 4.28 -4.09 12.86
N HIS A 91 5.23 -3.80 11.95
CA HIS A 91 6.63 -4.14 12.18
C HIS A 91 7.20 -3.46 13.43
N ARG A 92 7.04 -2.13 13.54
CA ARG A 92 7.57 -1.36 14.68
C ARG A 92 6.90 -1.71 16.02
N ALA A 93 5.59 -1.96 16.03
CA ALA A 93 4.83 -2.20 17.25
C ALA A 93 4.84 -3.67 17.71
N HIS A 94 4.95 -4.61 16.77
CA HIS A 94 4.80 -6.04 17.06
C HIS A 94 5.97 -6.91 16.60
N GLY A 95 7.00 -6.33 15.97
CA GLY A 95 8.13 -7.09 15.44
C GLY A 95 7.74 -8.05 14.32
N LEU A 96 6.62 -7.81 13.64
CA LEU A 96 6.18 -8.66 12.52
C LEU A 96 7.24 -8.61 11.41
N ASP A 97 7.62 -9.78 10.89
CA ASP A 97 8.52 -9.87 9.75
C ASP A 97 7.79 -9.44 8.47
N ILE A 98 8.27 -8.36 7.85
CA ILE A 98 7.62 -7.73 6.71
C ILE A 98 8.60 -7.47 5.58
N HIS A 99 8.06 -7.43 4.36
CA HIS A 99 8.73 -6.96 3.17
C HIS A 99 7.77 -6.08 2.36
N ILE A 100 8.31 -5.09 1.63
CA ILE A 100 7.55 -4.21 0.74
C ILE A 100 8.27 -4.21 -0.60
N ALA A 101 7.54 -4.50 -1.68
CA ALA A 101 8.01 -4.35 -3.05
C ALA A 101 7.25 -3.20 -3.72
N ARG A 102 7.96 -2.20 -4.25
CA ARG A 102 7.40 -1.05 -4.97
C ARG A 102 7.58 -1.23 -6.48
#